data_AF-A0A517MGU9-F1
#
_entry.id   AF-A0A517MGU9-F1
#
_cell.length_a   1.000
_cell.length_b   1.000
_cell.length_c   1.000
_cell.angle_alpha   90.00
_cell.angle_beta   90.00
_cell.angle_gamma   90.00
#
_symmetry.space_group_name_H-M   'P 1'
#
loop_
_entity.id
_entity.type
_entity.pdbx_description
1 polymer ?
#
loop_
_entity_poly.entity_id
_entity_poly.type
_entity_poly.pdbx_seq_one_letter_code
_entity_poly.pdbx_strand_id
1 'polypeptide(L)'
;MLRNVFAALLLYALLSPSTADAKEGAPVAIRTLPNGATAIETMSGLKLQIVQQDSPSEKSGTDFDKTILLSETGQHLLSRQANEPAATWSVPKDTDGRKGILVRSIGTTADPAMIVRVDGLQILIGVPRAVAKLTPQQYPNLDVVVLRVDNEQPPAEDLNKTLSVLVPRFVLVSASNSDDAKKVSLANVPGSSTSHRNHNTFAITSKEAPDESQIQRVVLTEQDWEPSAELEKLFQAMETSAKESQSVFSKLSVDQMNFRPSNGTHTPRWNTEHMMGRQLLFFSQIYHAADPMIPVIDLNPKQMPPDYRAAHPDWDGAEEARQIQRVGDYCRRFSYLLDGMDVDSKAPGSSWPSLRALFVQMEIHYLEHTTNTVKKFDLPDWPKE
;
A
#
# COMPACT_ATOMS: atom_id res chain seq x y z
N MET A 1 56.06 -25.60 0.53
CA MET A 1 55.70 -24.19 0.27
C MET A 1 54.99 -24.11 -1.07
N LEU A 2 53.66 -24.17 -1.08
CA LEU A 2 52.83 -23.98 -2.28
C LEU A 2 51.47 -23.50 -1.80
N ARG A 3 51.22 -22.19 -1.91
CA ARG A 3 49.91 -21.56 -1.76
C ARG A 3 49.89 -20.32 -2.65
N ASN A 4 48.70 -20.03 -3.17
CA ASN A 4 48.26 -18.79 -3.83
C ASN A 4 48.17 -18.84 -5.36
N VAL A 5 47.15 -19.53 -5.88
CA VAL A 5 46.35 -19.04 -7.01
C VAL A 5 44.94 -19.63 -6.84
N PHE A 6 43.98 -18.87 -6.31
CA PHE A 6 42.52 -19.07 -6.49
C PHE A 6 41.77 -18.03 -5.63
N ALA A 7 41.58 -16.82 -6.15
CA ALA A 7 40.59 -15.85 -5.66
C ALA A 7 40.47 -14.68 -6.64
N ALA A 8 40.09 -14.95 -7.88
CA ALA A 8 39.77 -13.91 -8.87
C ALA A 8 38.63 -14.40 -9.76
N LEU A 9 37.44 -14.62 -9.16
CA LEU A 9 36.17 -14.86 -9.85
C LEU A 9 35.03 -14.97 -8.83
N LEU A 10 34.80 -13.91 -8.04
CA LEU A 10 33.60 -13.81 -7.19
C LEU A 10 33.36 -12.35 -6.73
N LEU A 11 33.39 -11.41 -7.68
CA LEU A 11 33.10 -9.98 -7.41
C LEU A 11 32.14 -9.35 -8.42
N TYR A 12 31.29 -10.16 -9.06
CA TYR A 12 30.26 -9.70 -10.01
C TYR A 12 28.88 -10.31 -9.76
N ALA A 13 28.62 -10.77 -8.54
CA ALA A 13 27.29 -11.13 -8.08
C ALA A 13 26.93 -10.25 -6.87
N LEU A 14 25.72 -9.68 -6.90
CA LEU A 14 25.04 -8.94 -5.82
C LEU A 14 25.22 -7.42 -5.76
N LEU A 15 25.32 -6.76 -6.92
CA LEU A 15 24.77 -5.41 -7.06
C LEU A 15 23.53 -5.49 -7.95
N SER A 16 22.53 -6.25 -7.51
CA SER A 16 21.17 -5.96 -7.96
C SER A 16 20.78 -4.65 -7.26
N PRO A 17 20.47 -3.56 -7.98
CA PRO A 17 19.86 -2.41 -7.35
C PRO A 17 18.65 -2.93 -6.57
N SER A 18 18.62 -2.69 -5.26
CA SER A 18 17.37 -2.80 -4.52
C SER A 18 16.46 -1.77 -5.16
N THR A 19 15.55 -2.22 -6.02
CA THR A 19 14.39 -1.42 -6.39
C THR A 19 13.57 -1.28 -5.12
N ALA A 20 13.11 -0.06 -4.81
CA ALA A 20 12.23 0.24 -3.66
C ALA A 20 10.81 -0.27 -3.94
N ASP A 21 10.77 -1.54 -4.26
CA ASP A 21 9.55 -2.23 -4.50
C ASP A 21 8.91 -2.53 -3.15
N ALA A 22 7.59 -2.54 -3.13
CA ALA A 22 6.89 -3.33 -2.14
C ALA A 22 7.51 -4.74 -2.11
N LYS A 23 8.07 -5.11 -0.96
CA LYS A 23 8.42 -6.51 -0.72
C LYS A 23 7.13 -7.30 -0.77
N GLU A 24 7.19 -8.53 -1.27
CA GLU A 24 6.11 -9.49 -1.08
C GLU A 24 5.68 -9.47 0.40
N GLY A 25 4.38 -9.26 0.64
CA GLY A 25 3.82 -9.09 1.98
C GLY A 25 3.62 -7.65 2.45
N ALA A 26 3.90 -6.64 1.61
CA ALA A 26 3.50 -5.26 1.89
C ALA A 26 1.96 -5.12 1.92
N PRO A 27 1.40 -4.26 2.79
CA PRO A 27 -0.04 -4.09 2.89
C PRO A 27 -0.62 -3.36 1.67
N VAL A 28 -1.64 -3.97 1.08
CA VAL A 28 -2.50 -3.38 0.05
C VAL A 28 -3.82 -3.01 0.70
N ALA A 29 -4.32 -1.80 0.44
CA ALA A 29 -5.68 -1.45 0.82
C ALA A 29 -6.65 -1.71 -0.32
N ILE A 30 -7.79 -2.29 0.03
CA ILE A 30 -8.97 -2.39 -0.81
C ILE A 30 -10.03 -1.48 -0.21
N ARG A 31 -10.58 -0.56 -1.02
CA ARG A 31 -11.65 0.35 -0.57
C ARG A 31 -12.92 0.17 -1.39
N THR A 32 -14.04 0.25 -0.69
CA THR A 32 -15.38 0.37 -1.29
C THR A 32 -15.74 1.85 -1.44
N LEU A 33 -15.71 2.35 -2.67
CA LEU A 33 -16.08 3.72 -2.97
C LEU A 33 -17.59 3.84 -3.27
N PRO A 34 -18.16 5.06 -3.26
CA PRO A 34 -19.53 5.29 -3.69
C PRO A 34 -19.87 4.65 -5.04
N ASN A 35 -21.13 4.27 -5.20
CA ASN A 35 -21.64 3.52 -6.37
C ASN A 35 -20.98 2.14 -6.52
N GLY A 36 -20.58 1.54 -5.40
CA GLY A 36 -19.93 0.26 -5.30
C GLY A 36 -18.59 0.15 -6.02
N ALA A 37 -17.92 1.25 -6.39
CA ALA A 37 -16.61 1.19 -7.05
C ALA A 37 -15.55 0.61 -6.11
N THR A 38 -14.50 -0.01 -6.65
CA THR A 38 -13.43 -0.59 -5.84
C THR A 38 -12.12 0.14 -6.11
N ALA A 39 -11.43 0.58 -5.05
CA ALA A 39 -10.07 1.07 -5.16
C ALA A 39 -9.07 0.06 -4.61
N ILE A 40 -7.91 -0.01 -5.25
CA ILE A 40 -6.73 -0.75 -4.80
C ILE A 40 -5.59 0.25 -4.66
N GLU A 41 -5.03 0.34 -3.46
CA GLU A 41 -3.92 1.24 -3.15
C GLU A 41 -2.73 0.48 -2.55
N THR A 42 -1.53 0.71 -3.07
CA THR A 42 -0.31 -0.02 -2.70
C THR A 42 0.64 0.80 -1.82
N MET A 43 1.60 0.13 -1.19
CA MET A 43 2.72 0.80 -0.50
C MET A 43 3.63 1.58 -1.46
N SER A 44 3.72 1.13 -2.72
CA SER A 44 4.47 1.84 -3.76
C SER A 44 3.78 3.13 -4.23
N GLY A 45 2.59 3.43 -3.70
CA GLY A 45 1.81 4.61 -4.02
C GLY A 45 1.07 4.55 -5.35
N LEU A 46 0.86 3.35 -5.90
CA LEU A 46 -0.04 3.15 -7.05
C LEU A 46 -1.49 3.04 -6.55
N LYS A 47 -2.40 3.75 -7.22
CA LYS A 47 -3.83 3.83 -6.92
C LYS A 47 -4.65 3.47 -8.18
N LEU A 48 -5.34 2.33 -8.15
CA LEU A 48 -6.22 1.86 -9.21
C LEU A 48 -7.69 1.93 -8.75
N GLN A 49 -8.56 2.50 -9.57
CA GLN A 49 -10.01 2.50 -9.37
C GLN A 49 -10.69 1.63 -10.43
N ILE A 50 -11.64 0.79 -10.00
CA ILE A 50 -12.44 -0.08 -10.85
C ILE A 50 -13.91 0.27 -10.66
N VAL A 51 -14.55 0.80 -11.70
CA VAL A 51 -15.94 1.28 -11.68
C VAL A 51 -16.87 0.39 -12.49
N GLN A 52 -18.19 0.52 -12.31
CA GLN A 52 -19.18 -0.19 -13.12
C GLN A 52 -19.58 0.68 -14.33
N GLN A 53 -19.98 0.03 -15.43
CA GLN A 53 -20.23 0.67 -16.73
C GLN A 53 -21.28 1.79 -16.69
N ASP A 54 -22.25 1.71 -15.77
CA ASP A 54 -23.35 2.68 -15.65
C ASP A 54 -23.22 3.63 -14.45
N SER A 55 -22.12 3.53 -13.69
CA SER A 55 -21.84 4.53 -12.66
C SER A 55 -21.48 5.82 -13.39
N PRO A 56 -22.25 6.93 -13.27
CA PRO A 56 -21.83 8.19 -13.82
C PRO A 56 -20.43 8.43 -13.29
N SER A 57 -19.47 8.60 -14.19
CA SER A 57 -18.17 9.15 -13.82
C SER A 57 -18.44 10.61 -13.42
N GLU A 58 -19.09 10.84 -12.28
CA GLU A 58 -18.61 11.90 -11.43
C GLU A 58 -17.11 11.66 -11.41
N LYS A 59 -16.37 12.67 -11.86
CA LYS A 59 -14.91 12.68 -11.76
C LYS A 59 -14.60 12.66 -10.26
N SER A 60 -14.80 11.49 -9.63
CA SER A 60 -14.16 11.05 -8.41
C SER A 60 -12.71 11.44 -8.61
N GLY A 61 -12.21 12.29 -7.71
CA GLY A 61 -11.15 13.26 -7.97
C GLY A 61 -9.91 12.72 -8.68
N THR A 62 -9.05 13.65 -9.09
CA THR A 62 -7.76 13.44 -9.78
C THR A 62 -6.72 12.58 -9.04
N ASP A 63 -7.12 11.81 -8.03
CA ASP A 63 -6.24 11.12 -7.08
C ASP A 63 -5.92 9.66 -7.45
N PHE A 64 -6.51 9.12 -8.51
CA PHE A 64 -6.17 7.78 -9.02
C PHE A 64 -5.19 7.86 -10.19
N ASP A 65 -4.16 7.02 -10.17
CA ASP A 65 -3.25 6.87 -11.31
C ASP A 65 -3.98 6.28 -12.52
N LYS A 66 -5.00 5.45 -12.27
CA LYS A 66 -5.84 4.87 -13.30
C LYS A 66 -7.24 4.54 -12.80
N THR A 67 -8.23 4.87 -13.62
CA THR A 67 -9.61 4.36 -13.49
C THR A 67 -9.92 3.47 -14.70
N ILE A 68 -10.51 2.30 -14.46
CA ILE A 68 -10.96 1.35 -15.49
C ILE A 68 -12.40 0.89 -15.25
N LEU A 69 -13.04 0.41 -16.31
CA LEU A 69 -14.33 -0.26 -16.21
C LEU A 69 -14.13 -1.74 -15.85
N LEU A 70 -14.99 -2.28 -14.98
CA LEU A 70 -14.97 -3.73 -14.68
C LEU A 70 -15.21 -4.59 -15.92
N SER A 71 -15.94 -4.06 -16.92
CA SER A 71 -16.19 -4.71 -18.22
C SER A 71 -15.08 -4.49 -19.26
N GLU A 72 -14.02 -3.74 -18.92
CA GLU A 72 -12.86 -3.58 -19.80
C GLU A 72 -12.21 -4.95 -20.05
N THR A 73 -11.70 -5.15 -21.28
CA THR A 73 -11.15 -6.44 -21.71
C THR A 73 -9.63 -6.37 -21.85
N GLY A 74 -8.99 -7.54 -21.81
CA GLY A 74 -7.55 -7.68 -21.97
C GLY A 74 -6.79 -7.70 -20.65
N GLN A 75 -5.48 -7.49 -20.76
CA GLN A 75 -4.53 -7.54 -19.67
C GLN A 75 -3.64 -6.31 -19.71
N HIS A 76 -3.48 -5.67 -18.56
CA HIS A 76 -2.78 -4.40 -18.44
C HIS A 76 -1.99 -4.33 -17.13
N LEU A 77 -0.90 -3.59 -17.14
CA LEU A 77 -0.03 -3.33 -16.00
C LEU A 77 -0.01 -1.82 -15.72
N LEU A 78 -0.44 -1.44 -14.52
CA LEU A 78 -0.19 -0.13 -13.95
C LEU A 78 1.15 -0.17 -13.20
N SER A 79 2.14 0.62 -13.64
CA SER A 79 3.48 0.65 -13.02
C SER A 79 4.12 2.03 -13.11
N ARG A 80 5.06 2.32 -12.22
CA ARG A 80 5.89 3.54 -12.26
C ARG A 80 7.33 3.16 -12.01
N GLN A 81 8.25 3.61 -12.86
CA GLN A 81 9.69 3.45 -12.62
C GLN A 81 10.15 4.52 -11.62
N ALA A 82 11.24 4.25 -10.90
CA ALA A 82 11.85 5.25 -10.03
C ALA A 82 12.22 6.52 -10.81
N ASN A 83 12.11 7.68 -10.17
CA ASN A 83 12.35 9.02 -10.74
C ASN A 83 11.36 9.42 -11.86
N GLU A 84 10.47 8.53 -12.31
CA GLU A 84 9.42 8.92 -13.26
C GLU A 84 8.29 9.68 -12.54
N PRO A 85 7.81 10.79 -13.12
CA PRO A 85 6.81 11.64 -12.45
C PRO A 85 5.41 11.00 -12.41
N ALA A 86 5.10 10.09 -13.33
CA ALA A 86 3.76 9.53 -13.51
C ALA A 86 3.78 8.00 -13.66
N ALA A 87 2.70 7.36 -13.24
CA ALA A 87 2.46 5.96 -13.53
C ALA A 87 2.08 5.76 -15.01
N THR A 88 2.29 4.54 -15.49
CA THR A 88 2.03 4.12 -16.88
C THR A 88 1.04 2.96 -16.89
N TRP A 89 0.12 2.98 -17.85
CA TRP A 89 -0.83 1.89 -18.13
C TRP A 89 -0.42 1.23 -19.45
N SER A 90 0.07 0.00 -19.38
CA SER A 90 0.61 -0.68 -20.57
C SER A 90 0.18 -2.13 -20.66
N VAL A 91 0.16 -2.69 -21.87
CA VAL A 91 0.02 -4.13 -22.05
C VAL A 91 1.32 -4.79 -21.55
N PRO A 92 1.24 -5.75 -20.61
CA PRO A 92 2.43 -6.39 -20.09
C PRO A 92 3.11 -7.21 -21.18
N LYS A 93 4.44 -7.16 -21.22
CA LYS A 93 5.24 -8.04 -22.06
C LYS A 93 5.64 -9.26 -21.22
N ASP A 94 5.73 -10.44 -21.82
CA ASP A 94 6.05 -11.70 -21.10
C ASP A 94 7.39 -11.67 -20.33
N THR A 95 8.24 -10.67 -20.58
CA THR A 95 9.53 -10.44 -19.92
C THR A 95 9.54 -9.29 -18.93
N ASP A 96 8.39 -8.67 -18.63
CA ASP A 96 8.33 -7.54 -17.70
C ASP A 96 8.49 -8.01 -16.26
N GLY A 97 9.73 -7.96 -15.76
CA GLY A 97 10.01 -7.92 -14.32
C GLY A 97 9.54 -6.62 -13.64
N ARG A 98 8.76 -5.78 -14.34
CA ARG A 98 8.19 -4.54 -13.80
C ARG A 98 7.15 -4.89 -12.75
N LYS A 99 7.34 -4.37 -11.54
CA LYS A 99 6.36 -4.47 -10.45
C LYS A 99 5.27 -3.41 -10.61
N GLY A 100 4.08 -3.71 -10.12
CA GLY A 100 2.91 -2.85 -10.27
C GLY A 100 1.61 -3.61 -10.03
N ILE A 101 0.50 -3.00 -10.47
CA ILE A 101 -0.83 -3.59 -10.40
C ILE A 101 -1.15 -4.22 -11.76
N LEU A 102 -1.11 -5.54 -11.84
CA LEU A 102 -1.48 -6.29 -13.03
C LEU A 102 -2.98 -6.59 -12.99
N VAL A 103 -3.71 -6.14 -13.99
CA VAL A 103 -5.15 -6.38 -14.15
C VAL A 103 -5.39 -7.27 -15.35
N ARG A 104 -6.22 -8.30 -15.18
CA ARG A 104 -6.67 -9.18 -16.27
C ARG A 104 -8.17 -9.37 -16.22
N SER A 105 -8.85 -9.07 -17.30
CA SER A 105 -10.26 -9.39 -17.49
C SER A 105 -10.44 -10.90 -17.64
N ILE A 106 -11.41 -11.46 -16.91
CA ILE A 106 -11.72 -12.90 -16.92
C ILE A 106 -13.22 -13.20 -17.10
N GLY A 107 -14.07 -12.17 -17.02
CA GLY A 107 -15.51 -12.27 -17.21
C GLY A 107 -15.95 -11.99 -18.65
N THR A 108 -17.26 -11.90 -18.84
CA THR A 108 -17.86 -11.41 -20.08
C THR A 108 -18.36 -9.98 -19.87
N THR A 109 -18.77 -9.28 -20.93
CA THR A 109 -19.41 -7.97 -20.78
C THR A 109 -20.70 -8.04 -19.96
N ALA A 110 -21.44 -9.17 -20.03
CA ALA A 110 -22.67 -9.37 -19.27
C ALA A 110 -22.41 -9.78 -17.81
N ASP A 111 -21.35 -10.53 -17.57
CA ASP A 111 -20.91 -10.97 -16.24
C ASP A 111 -19.44 -10.54 -16.03
N PRO A 112 -19.18 -9.25 -15.79
CA PRO A 112 -17.82 -8.72 -15.77
C PRO A 112 -17.11 -9.11 -14.47
N ALA A 113 -15.87 -9.57 -14.63
CA ALA A 113 -14.97 -9.93 -13.54
C ALA A 113 -13.51 -9.75 -13.97
N MET A 114 -12.66 -9.40 -13.00
CA MET A 114 -11.24 -9.16 -13.19
C MET A 114 -10.41 -9.79 -12.09
N ILE A 115 -9.22 -10.26 -12.46
CA ILE A 115 -8.15 -10.60 -11.53
C ILE A 115 -7.19 -9.43 -11.44
N VAL A 116 -6.88 -9.01 -10.22
CA VAL A 116 -5.82 -8.06 -9.92
C VAL A 116 -4.72 -8.78 -9.16
N ARG A 117 -3.48 -8.66 -9.65
CA ARG A 117 -2.27 -9.18 -9.00
C ARG A 117 -1.37 -8.02 -8.60
N VAL A 118 -0.98 -8.00 -7.32
CA VAL A 118 -0.21 -6.89 -6.75
C VAL A 118 0.46 -7.33 -5.46
N ASP A 119 1.74 -7.01 -5.27
CA ASP A 119 2.49 -7.23 -4.01
C ASP A 119 2.39 -8.65 -3.41
N GLY A 120 2.29 -9.67 -4.30
CA GLY A 120 2.13 -11.08 -3.92
C GLY A 120 0.69 -11.55 -3.73
N LEU A 121 -0.29 -10.64 -3.81
CA LEU A 121 -1.71 -10.94 -3.68
C LEU A 121 -2.37 -11.26 -5.02
N GLN A 122 -3.38 -12.13 -4.99
CA GLN A 122 -4.34 -12.33 -6.07
C GLN A 122 -5.77 -11.99 -5.61
N ILE A 123 -6.32 -10.92 -6.18
CA ILE A 123 -7.62 -10.36 -5.84
C ILE A 123 -8.57 -10.57 -7.01
N LEU A 124 -9.70 -11.24 -6.79
CA LEU A 124 -10.80 -11.34 -7.74
C LEU A 124 -11.81 -10.24 -7.45
N ILE A 125 -12.19 -9.45 -8.46
CA ILE A 125 -13.22 -8.41 -8.35
C ILE A 125 -14.29 -8.71 -9.39
N GLY A 126 -15.55 -8.80 -8.97
CA GLY A 126 -16.63 -9.11 -9.89
C GLY A 126 -18.03 -8.99 -9.29
N VAL A 127 -19.02 -9.11 -10.15
CA VAL A 127 -20.41 -9.31 -9.72
C VAL A 127 -20.62 -10.77 -9.30
N PRO A 128 -21.51 -11.05 -8.32
CA PRO A 128 -21.77 -12.40 -7.81
C PRO A 128 -22.03 -13.46 -8.90
N ARG A 129 -22.77 -13.11 -9.97
CA ARG A 129 -23.03 -14.03 -11.10
C ARG A 129 -21.78 -14.41 -11.89
N ALA A 130 -20.85 -13.48 -12.06
CA ALA A 130 -19.57 -13.74 -12.73
C ALA A 130 -18.72 -14.70 -11.89
N VAL A 131 -18.67 -14.45 -10.57
CA VAL A 131 -17.91 -15.29 -9.64
C VAL A 131 -18.49 -16.71 -9.56
N ALA A 132 -19.81 -16.86 -9.50
CA ALA A 132 -20.48 -18.16 -9.45
C ALA A 132 -20.27 -19.04 -10.69
N LYS A 133 -19.78 -18.48 -11.81
CA LYS A 133 -19.47 -19.22 -13.05
C LYS A 133 -18.00 -19.62 -13.17
N LEU A 134 -17.14 -19.22 -12.23
CA LEU A 134 -15.71 -19.50 -12.31
C LEU A 134 -15.39 -20.97 -12.08
N THR A 135 -14.41 -21.47 -12.84
CA THR A 135 -13.88 -22.82 -12.62
C THR A 135 -12.64 -22.75 -11.72
N PRO A 136 -12.58 -23.49 -10.61
CA PRO A 136 -11.54 -23.34 -9.60
C PRO A 136 -10.12 -23.59 -10.11
N GLN A 137 -9.96 -24.46 -11.11
CA GLN A 137 -8.66 -24.82 -11.67
C GLN A 137 -7.94 -23.63 -12.35
N GLN A 138 -8.67 -22.56 -12.69
CA GLN A 138 -8.11 -21.41 -13.40
C GLN A 138 -7.40 -20.40 -12.48
N TYR A 139 -7.69 -20.43 -11.17
CA TYR A 139 -7.24 -19.40 -10.22
C TYR A 139 -6.80 -20.03 -8.89
N PRO A 140 -5.74 -20.86 -8.88
CA PRO A 140 -5.18 -21.32 -7.62
C PRO A 140 -4.72 -20.11 -6.78
N ASN A 141 -4.90 -20.20 -5.46
CA ASN A 141 -4.40 -19.23 -4.48
C ASN A 141 -5.03 -17.82 -4.59
N LEU A 142 -6.36 -17.74 -4.61
CA LEU A 142 -7.02 -16.44 -4.43
C LEU A 142 -6.91 -15.99 -2.97
N ASP A 143 -6.41 -14.78 -2.75
CA ASP A 143 -6.40 -14.18 -1.42
C ASP A 143 -7.76 -13.55 -1.09
N VAL A 144 -8.35 -12.85 -2.07
CA VAL A 144 -9.55 -12.04 -1.86
C VAL A 144 -10.52 -12.20 -3.00
N VAL A 145 -11.80 -12.26 -2.66
CA VAL A 145 -12.90 -12.03 -3.60
C VAL A 145 -13.65 -10.78 -3.16
N VAL A 146 -13.67 -9.75 -3.99
CA VAL A 146 -14.49 -8.55 -3.82
C VAL A 146 -15.77 -8.72 -4.63
N LEU A 147 -16.88 -8.91 -3.91
CA LEU A 147 -18.22 -9.03 -4.47
C LEU A 147 -18.87 -7.66 -4.49
N ARG A 148 -19.15 -7.17 -5.70
CA ARG A 148 -19.91 -5.95 -5.92
C ARG A 148 -21.38 -6.32 -6.03
N VAL A 149 -22.17 -5.94 -5.03
CA VAL A 149 -23.60 -6.30 -4.99
C VAL A 149 -24.33 -5.57 -6.12
N ASP A 150 -24.91 -6.33 -7.04
CA ASP A 150 -25.82 -5.84 -8.08
C ASP A 150 -27.26 -6.29 -7.82
N ASN A 151 -28.20 -5.84 -8.64
CA ASN A 151 -29.62 -6.21 -8.48
C ASN A 151 -29.92 -7.67 -8.82
N GLU A 152 -29.02 -8.34 -9.54
CA GLU A 152 -29.23 -9.67 -10.09
C GLU A 152 -28.26 -10.66 -9.45
N GLN A 153 -28.73 -11.35 -8.40
CA GLN A 153 -27.93 -12.33 -7.67
C GLN A 153 -28.06 -13.73 -8.29
N PRO A 154 -26.97 -14.52 -8.36
CA PRO A 154 -27.09 -15.94 -8.67
C PRO A 154 -27.80 -16.67 -7.51
N PRO A 155 -28.28 -17.90 -7.72
CA PRO A 155 -28.63 -18.78 -6.61
C PRO A 155 -27.48 -18.84 -5.60
N ALA A 156 -27.79 -18.66 -4.31
CA ALA A 156 -26.76 -18.63 -3.26
C ALA A 156 -25.93 -19.93 -3.22
N GLU A 157 -26.53 -21.05 -3.61
CA GLU A 157 -25.86 -22.35 -3.71
C GLU A 157 -24.71 -22.35 -4.74
N ASP A 158 -24.87 -21.70 -5.89
CA ASP A 158 -23.85 -21.66 -6.94
C ASP A 158 -22.63 -20.83 -6.52
N LEU A 159 -22.89 -19.67 -5.91
CA LEU A 159 -21.85 -18.81 -5.36
C LEU A 159 -21.11 -19.50 -4.21
N ASN A 160 -21.85 -20.09 -3.26
CA ASN A 160 -21.27 -20.77 -2.11
C ASN A 160 -20.45 -22.01 -2.52
N LYS A 161 -20.94 -22.77 -3.49
CA LYS A 161 -20.19 -23.88 -4.10
C LYS A 161 -18.89 -23.38 -4.71
N THR A 162 -18.94 -22.30 -5.47
CA THR A 162 -17.73 -21.76 -6.11
C THR A 162 -16.71 -21.26 -5.08
N LEU A 163 -17.15 -20.48 -4.08
CA LEU A 163 -16.28 -19.98 -3.01
C LEU A 163 -15.70 -21.11 -2.16
N SER A 164 -16.45 -22.19 -1.93
CA SER A 164 -15.96 -23.36 -1.18
C SER A 164 -14.87 -24.14 -1.92
N VAL A 165 -14.73 -23.96 -3.24
CA VAL A 165 -13.62 -24.57 -4.00
C VAL A 165 -12.49 -23.58 -4.28
N LEU A 166 -12.80 -22.28 -4.43
CA LEU A 166 -11.78 -21.24 -4.56
C LEU A 166 -11.03 -20.98 -3.24
N VAL A 167 -11.70 -21.21 -2.11
CA VAL A 167 -11.19 -21.03 -0.74
C VAL A 167 -10.42 -19.73 -0.54
N PRO A 168 -11.00 -18.56 -0.87
CA PRO A 168 -10.31 -17.30 -0.66
C PRO A 168 -10.17 -16.99 0.84
N ARG A 169 -9.07 -16.37 1.25
CA ARG A 169 -8.90 -15.95 2.66
C ARG A 169 -9.99 -14.97 3.08
N PHE A 170 -10.35 -14.05 2.16
CA PHE A 170 -11.38 -13.03 2.41
C PHE A 170 -12.42 -12.95 1.30
N VAL A 171 -13.67 -12.74 1.69
CA VAL A 171 -14.74 -12.29 0.80
C VAL A 171 -15.21 -10.92 1.25
N LEU A 172 -14.83 -9.89 0.51
CA LEU A 172 -15.24 -8.51 0.77
C LEU A 172 -16.56 -8.25 0.05
N VAL A 173 -17.58 -7.85 0.78
CA VAL A 173 -18.87 -7.47 0.22
C VAL A 173 -18.96 -5.95 0.23
N SER A 174 -18.92 -5.37 -0.97
CA SER A 174 -19.13 -3.94 -1.19
C SER A 174 -20.64 -3.67 -1.16
N ALA A 175 -21.13 -3.11 -0.07
CA ALA A 175 -22.56 -2.84 0.12
C ALA A 175 -22.81 -1.34 0.35
N SER A 176 -23.67 -0.74 -0.48
CA SER A 176 -24.07 0.67 -0.33
C SER A 176 -24.98 0.87 0.89
N ASN A 177 -25.67 -0.18 1.35
CA ASN A 177 -26.46 -0.17 2.57
C ASN A 177 -26.54 -1.57 3.22
N SER A 178 -27.13 -1.65 4.42
CA SER A 178 -27.25 -2.90 5.18
C SER A 178 -28.12 -3.98 4.50
N ASP A 179 -29.03 -3.60 3.62
CA ASP A 179 -29.89 -4.54 2.90
C ASP A 179 -29.18 -5.15 1.70
N ASP A 180 -28.31 -4.39 1.02
CA ASP A 180 -27.43 -4.91 -0.03
C ASP A 180 -26.48 -5.99 0.50
N ALA A 181 -25.93 -5.78 1.71
CA ALA A 181 -25.13 -6.81 2.37
C ALA A 181 -25.92 -8.10 2.63
N LYS A 182 -27.24 -8.03 2.84
CA LYS A 182 -28.08 -9.23 3.06
C LYS A 182 -28.37 -10.00 1.77
N LYS A 183 -28.26 -9.35 0.59
CA LYS A 183 -28.49 -10.00 -0.72
C LYS A 183 -27.46 -11.08 -1.03
N VAL A 184 -26.24 -10.93 -0.51
CA VAL A 184 -25.16 -11.94 -0.66
C VAL A 184 -25.12 -12.83 0.57
N SER A 185 -25.78 -13.98 0.50
CA SER A 185 -25.78 -14.97 1.59
C SER A 185 -24.64 -15.98 1.44
N LEU A 186 -23.68 -15.92 2.37
CA LEU A 186 -22.60 -16.90 2.51
C LEU A 186 -22.85 -17.93 3.63
N ALA A 187 -24.10 -18.07 4.07
CA ALA A 187 -24.47 -18.86 5.26
C ALA A 187 -24.03 -20.35 5.20
N ASN A 188 -23.81 -20.87 4.00
CA ASN A 188 -23.45 -22.28 3.79
C ASN A 188 -21.96 -22.49 3.46
N VAL A 189 -21.13 -21.45 3.55
CA VAL A 189 -19.68 -21.60 3.37
C VAL A 189 -19.08 -22.08 4.70
N PRO A 190 -18.56 -23.32 4.78
CA PRO A 190 -18.05 -23.89 6.02
C PRO A 190 -16.94 -23.04 6.62
N GLY A 191 -16.96 -22.91 7.95
CA GLY A 191 -15.99 -22.10 8.67
C GLY A 191 -16.19 -20.59 8.48
N SER A 192 -17.14 -20.07 7.70
CA SER A 192 -17.18 -18.63 7.46
C SER A 192 -17.51 -17.79 8.72
N SER A 193 -16.66 -16.81 9.03
CA SER A 193 -16.97 -15.75 10.01
C SER A 193 -17.39 -14.48 9.27
N THR A 194 -18.28 -13.67 9.86
CA THR A 194 -18.68 -12.39 9.29
C THR A 194 -18.26 -11.26 10.21
N SER A 195 -17.54 -10.28 9.67
CA SER A 195 -17.26 -9.01 10.33
C SER A 195 -17.88 -7.86 9.55
N HIS A 196 -18.38 -6.86 10.28
CA HIS A 196 -18.94 -5.64 9.71
C HIS A 196 -18.02 -4.49 10.07
N ARG A 197 -17.62 -3.72 9.06
CA ARG A 197 -16.90 -2.46 9.24
C ARG A 197 -17.86 -1.32 8.88
N ASN A 198 -17.89 -0.28 9.70
CA ASN A 198 -18.67 0.94 9.44
C ASN A 198 -17.93 1.92 8.51
N HIS A 199 -16.77 1.53 7.99
CA HIS A 199 -15.95 2.27 7.04
C HIS A 199 -15.61 1.43 5.81
N ASN A 200 -15.07 2.09 4.80
CA ASN A 200 -14.86 1.49 3.49
C ASN A 200 -13.50 0.83 3.23
N THR A 201 -12.54 0.96 4.14
CA THR A 201 -11.16 0.50 3.92
C THR A 201 -10.89 -0.86 4.56
N PHE A 202 -10.21 -1.75 3.84
CA PHE A 202 -9.70 -3.03 4.35
C PHE A 202 -8.24 -3.23 3.94
N ALA A 203 -7.41 -3.66 4.87
CA ALA A 203 -6.00 -3.94 4.62
C ALA A 203 -5.75 -5.43 4.42
N ILE A 204 -4.86 -5.79 3.49
CA ILE A 204 -4.46 -7.17 3.28
C ILE A 204 -2.98 -7.29 2.89
N THR A 205 -2.36 -8.41 3.30
CA THR A 205 -0.98 -8.77 2.98
C THR A 205 -0.89 -10.23 2.51
N SER A 206 0.09 -10.53 1.68
CA SER A 206 0.30 -11.87 1.08
C SER A 206 0.86 -12.93 2.04
N LYS A 207 0.77 -12.72 3.37
CA LYS A 207 1.27 -13.67 4.37
C LYS A 207 0.68 -15.08 4.17
N GLU A 208 1.48 -16.09 4.53
CA GLU A 208 1.04 -17.49 4.65
C GLU A 208 -0.29 -17.57 5.40
N ALA A 209 -1.21 -18.38 4.86
CA ALA A 209 -2.60 -18.39 5.26
C ALA A 209 -2.74 -18.57 6.78
N PRO A 210 -3.55 -17.74 7.48
CA PRO A 210 -4.12 -18.20 8.73
C PRO A 210 -4.89 -19.49 8.43
N ASP A 211 -4.87 -20.43 9.38
CA ASP A 211 -5.50 -21.77 9.35
C ASP A 211 -6.42 -21.99 8.13
N GLU A 212 -5.95 -22.80 7.16
CA GLU A 212 -6.40 -22.91 5.75
C GLU A 212 -7.90 -23.26 5.54
N SER A 213 -8.69 -23.31 6.61
CA SER A 213 -10.07 -23.80 6.61
C SER A 213 -11.17 -22.73 6.77
N GLN A 214 -10.83 -21.46 7.03
CA GLN A 214 -11.84 -20.44 7.36
C GLN A 214 -11.82 -19.20 6.45
N ILE A 215 -12.76 -19.15 5.50
CA ILE A 215 -13.06 -17.96 4.69
C ILE A 215 -13.62 -16.87 5.58
N GLN A 216 -13.04 -15.67 5.61
CA GLN A 216 -13.57 -14.53 6.36
C GLN A 216 -14.39 -13.61 5.48
N ARG A 217 -15.67 -13.43 5.82
CA ARG A 217 -16.54 -12.45 5.17
C ARG A 217 -16.38 -11.09 5.85
N VAL A 218 -16.10 -10.06 5.08
CA VAL A 218 -16.02 -8.68 5.57
C VAL A 218 -17.02 -7.84 4.79
N VAL A 219 -17.95 -7.20 5.49
CA VAL A 219 -18.89 -6.25 4.90
C VAL A 219 -18.33 -4.84 5.12
N LEU A 220 -18.07 -4.13 4.03
CA LEU A 220 -17.59 -2.76 4.01
C LEU A 220 -18.72 -1.82 3.59
N THR A 221 -18.82 -0.66 4.23
CA THR A 221 -19.70 0.44 3.77
C THR A 221 -19.00 1.25 2.69
N GLU A 222 -19.70 2.22 2.09
CA GLU A 222 -19.10 3.22 1.18
C GLU A 222 -18.56 4.46 1.93
N GLN A 223 -18.76 4.52 3.26
CA GLN A 223 -18.40 5.68 4.06
C GLN A 223 -16.90 5.64 4.41
N ASP A 224 -16.22 6.77 4.23
CA ASP A 224 -14.85 6.93 4.74
C ASP A 224 -14.84 6.91 6.27
N TRP A 225 -13.78 6.36 6.86
CA TRP A 225 -13.56 6.51 8.30
C TRP A 225 -13.16 7.95 8.61
N GLU A 226 -13.79 8.55 9.61
CA GLU A 226 -13.46 9.90 10.08
C GLU A 226 -12.74 9.84 11.43
N PRO A 227 -11.53 10.40 11.55
CA PRO A 227 -10.88 10.55 12.85
C PRO A 227 -11.64 11.52 13.75
N SER A 228 -11.41 11.40 15.07
CA SER A 228 -11.81 12.47 15.99
C SER A 228 -11.14 13.78 15.61
N ALA A 229 -11.79 14.92 15.88
CA ALA A 229 -11.25 16.25 15.52
C ALA A 229 -9.84 16.49 16.09
N GLU A 230 -9.55 15.91 17.25
CA GLU A 230 -8.23 16.00 17.86
C GLU A 230 -7.18 15.14 17.15
N LEU A 231 -7.51 13.88 16.83
CA LEU A 231 -6.63 13.02 16.06
C LEU A 231 -6.37 13.60 14.68
N GLU A 232 -7.40 14.18 14.04
CA GLU A 232 -7.27 14.87 12.75
C GLU A 232 -6.27 16.02 12.82
N LYS A 233 -6.35 16.86 13.86
CA LYS A 233 -5.41 17.96 14.06
C LYS A 233 -3.96 17.46 14.19
N LEU A 234 -3.75 16.35 14.89
CA LEU A 234 -2.42 15.75 15.05
C LEU A 234 -1.86 15.22 13.72
N PHE A 235 -2.69 14.55 12.93
CA PHE A 235 -2.29 14.14 11.58
C PHE A 235 -1.96 15.34 10.69
N GLN A 236 -2.80 16.37 10.66
CA GLN A 236 -2.58 17.56 9.83
C GLN A 236 -1.26 18.28 10.16
N ALA A 237 -0.90 18.38 11.44
CA ALA A 237 0.38 18.95 11.86
C ALA A 237 1.57 18.13 11.32
N MET A 238 1.56 16.82 11.53
CA MET A 238 2.59 15.91 11.03
C MET A 238 2.70 15.94 9.49
N GLU A 239 1.56 15.91 8.78
CA GLU A 239 1.50 15.94 7.32
C GLU A 239 2.00 17.26 6.75
N THR A 240 1.76 18.38 7.44
CA THR A 240 2.28 19.69 7.06
C THR A 240 3.80 19.69 7.10
N SER A 241 4.42 19.23 8.20
CA SER A 241 5.88 19.13 8.30
C SER A 241 6.49 18.15 7.29
N ALA A 242 5.81 17.04 7.01
CA ALA A 242 6.22 16.11 5.96
C ALA A 242 6.18 16.77 4.57
N LYS A 243 5.15 17.55 4.25
CA LYS A 243 5.01 18.28 2.98
C LYS A 243 6.05 19.39 2.81
N GLU A 244 6.37 20.10 3.88
CA GLU A 244 7.47 21.08 3.89
C GLU A 244 8.80 20.40 3.59
N SER A 245 9.06 19.24 4.22
CA SER A 245 10.23 18.41 3.95
C SER A 245 10.28 17.98 2.48
N GLN A 246 9.18 17.43 1.94
CA GLN A 246 9.06 17.08 0.52
C GLN A 246 9.41 18.26 -0.41
N SER A 247 8.99 19.47 -0.07
CA SER A 247 9.23 20.68 -0.86
C SER A 247 10.72 21.08 -0.91
N VAL A 248 11.49 20.71 0.12
CA VAL A 248 12.95 20.90 0.16
C VAL A 248 13.65 19.78 -0.63
N PHE A 249 13.35 18.52 -0.30
CA PHE A 249 14.04 17.38 -0.90
C PHE A 249 13.74 17.23 -2.39
N SER A 250 12.53 17.52 -2.87
CA SER A 250 12.12 17.36 -4.28
C SER A 250 12.95 18.13 -5.30
N LYS A 251 13.76 19.10 -4.85
CA LYS A 251 14.61 19.93 -5.70
C LYS A 251 16.03 19.40 -5.83
N LEU A 252 16.40 18.40 -5.03
CA LEU A 252 17.77 17.91 -4.95
C LEU A 252 18.05 16.91 -6.08
N SER A 253 19.20 17.07 -6.73
CA SER A 253 19.72 16.08 -7.67
C SER A 253 20.13 14.79 -6.97
N VAL A 254 20.49 13.76 -7.74
CA VAL A 254 21.10 12.54 -7.22
C VAL A 254 22.42 12.84 -6.47
N ASP A 255 23.26 13.73 -7.01
CA ASP A 255 24.56 14.07 -6.40
C ASP A 255 24.39 14.85 -5.09
N GLN A 256 23.45 15.80 -5.05
CA GLN A 256 23.09 16.53 -3.83
C GLN A 256 22.48 15.59 -2.79
N MET A 257 21.62 14.64 -3.18
CA MET A 257 21.07 13.66 -2.24
C MET A 257 22.16 12.80 -1.59
N ASN A 258 23.17 12.41 -2.38
CA ASN A 258 24.28 11.58 -1.92
C ASN A 258 25.46 12.36 -1.32
N PHE A 259 25.38 13.69 -1.26
CA PHE A 259 26.45 14.54 -0.76
C PHE A 259 26.87 14.12 0.66
N ARG A 260 28.17 13.91 0.86
CA ARG A 260 28.81 13.56 2.14
C ARG A 260 29.55 14.77 2.70
N PRO A 261 28.94 15.52 3.64
CA PRO A 261 29.55 16.72 4.19
C PRO A 261 30.91 16.45 4.87
N SER A 262 31.90 17.28 4.59
CA SER A 262 33.23 17.21 5.25
C SER A 262 33.17 17.44 6.77
N ASN A 263 32.12 18.10 7.27
CA ASN A 263 31.90 18.33 8.71
C ASN A 263 31.38 17.08 9.47
N GLY A 264 31.23 15.94 8.80
CA GLY A 264 30.83 14.67 9.41
C GLY A 264 29.33 14.51 9.70
N THR A 265 28.50 15.47 9.29
CA THR A 265 27.03 15.34 9.40
C THR A 265 26.47 14.33 8.40
N HIS A 266 25.28 13.78 8.69
CA HIS A 266 24.61 12.82 7.80
C HIS A 266 24.28 13.42 6.43
N THR A 267 24.24 12.59 5.38
CA THR A 267 23.87 12.98 4.01
C THR A 267 22.40 13.45 3.93
N PRO A 268 22.00 14.26 2.93
CA PRO A 268 20.59 14.56 2.70
C PRO A 268 19.73 13.29 2.56
N ARG A 269 20.19 12.28 1.81
CA ARG A 269 19.49 10.99 1.68
C ARG A 269 19.34 10.23 2.99
N TRP A 270 20.35 10.22 3.85
CA TRP A 270 20.20 9.61 5.17
C TRP A 270 19.08 10.30 5.96
N ASN A 271 18.99 11.63 5.88
CA ASN A 271 17.94 12.38 6.58
C ASN A 271 16.55 11.99 6.06
N THR A 272 16.33 11.87 4.74
CA THR A 272 15.04 11.39 4.18
C THR A 272 14.73 9.97 4.61
N GLU A 273 15.64 9.03 4.39
CA GLU A 273 15.45 7.63 4.73
C GLU A 273 15.20 7.43 6.24
N HIS A 274 15.87 8.22 7.09
CA HIS A 274 15.67 8.17 8.53
C HIS A 274 14.32 8.73 8.97
N MET A 275 13.90 9.89 8.46
CA MET A 275 12.58 10.47 8.76
C MET A 275 11.45 9.50 8.41
N MET A 276 11.43 9.06 7.15
CA MET A 276 10.37 8.18 6.64
C MET A 276 10.42 6.79 7.30
N GLY A 277 11.63 6.26 7.53
CA GLY A 277 11.82 4.97 8.19
C GLY A 277 11.36 4.93 9.65
N ARG A 278 11.55 6.02 10.41
CA ARG A 278 11.06 6.09 11.81
C ARG A 278 9.56 6.23 11.88
N GLN A 279 8.96 7.10 11.06
CA GLN A 279 7.51 7.23 11.00
C GLN A 279 6.87 5.89 10.64
N LEU A 280 7.34 5.25 9.57
CA LEU A 280 6.79 3.97 9.12
C LEU A 280 6.89 2.88 10.19
N LEU A 281 8.03 2.77 10.89
CA LEU A 281 8.22 1.82 11.97
C LEU A 281 7.22 2.05 13.11
N PHE A 282 7.13 3.28 13.63
CA PHE A 282 6.29 3.54 14.81
C PHE A 282 4.81 3.34 14.53
N PHE A 283 4.31 3.80 13.38
CA PHE A 283 2.90 3.60 13.03
C PHE A 283 2.60 2.14 12.68
N SER A 284 3.49 1.43 11.96
CA SER A 284 3.28 0.01 11.65
C SER A 284 3.28 -0.88 12.90
N GLN A 285 4.02 -0.53 13.96
CA GLN A 285 3.94 -1.24 15.26
C GLN A 285 2.57 -1.11 15.90
N ILE A 286 1.99 0.10 15.89
CA ILE A 286 0.66 0.35 16.45
C ILE A 286 -0.40 -0.37 15.63
N TYR A 287 -0.34 -0.25 14.30
CA TYR A 287 -1.28 -0.92 13.40
C TYR A 287 -1.19 -2.44 13.49
N HIS A 288 0.02 -3.01 13.57
CA HIS A 288 0.20 -4.45 13.77
C HIS A 288 -0.40 -4.93 15.10
N ALA A 289 -0.28 -4.14 16.16
CA ALA A 289 -0.84 -4.49 17.45
C ALA A 289 -2.39 -4.42 17.46
N ALA A 290 -2.98 -3.54 16.67
CA ALA A 290 -4.43 -3.47 16.47
C ALA A 290 -4.94 -4.55 15.48
N ASP A 291 -4.18 -4.82 14.43
CA ASP A 291 -4.48 -5.80 13.39
C ASP A 291 -3.18 -6.48 12.89
N PRO A 292 -2.90 -7.73 13.31
CA PRO A 292 -1.69 -8.46 12.93
C PRO A 292 -1.53 -8.74 11.43
N MET A 293 -2.58 -8.51 10.62
CA MET A 293 -2.47 -8.56 9.16
C MET A 293 -1.54 -7.49 8.61
N ILE A 294 -1.43 -6.34 9.28
CA ILE A 294 -0.44 -5.30 8.96
C ILE A 294 0.92 -5.74 9.51
N PRO A 295 1.99 -5.87 8.70
CA PRO A 295 3.32 -6.18 9.21
C PRO A 295 3.91 -4.97 9.94
N VAL A 296 4.81 -5.24 10.89
CA VAL A 296 5.75 -4.22 11.36
C VAL A 296 6.80 -3.99 10.28
N ILE A 297 7.01 -2.74 9.88
CA ILE A 297 7.88 -2.38 8.76
C ILE A 297 9.03 -1.51 9.29
N ASP A 298 10.24 -2.04 9.27
CA ASP A 298 11.46 -1.31 9.62
C ASP A 298 12.31 -1.05 8.37
N LEU A 299 12.32 0.22 7.92
CA LEU A 299 13.16 0.71 6.83
C LEU A 299 14.24 1.68 7.34
N ASN A 300 14.56 1.66 8.63
CA ASN A 300 15.52 2.61 9.18
C ASN A 300 16.93 2.38 8.62
N PRO A 301 17.62 3.45 8.16
CA PRO A 301 19.01 3.33 7.80
C PRO A 301 19.86 3.10 9.07
N LYS A 302 21.05 2.53 8.88
CA LYS A 302 22.05 2.46 9.95
C LYS A 302 22.41 3.88 10.43
N GLN A 303 22.56 4.03 11.75
CA GLN A 303 22.67 5.35 12.39
C GLN A 303 24.02 6.05 12.15
N MET A 304 25.12 5.31 12.06
CA MET A 304 26.47 5.90 11.97
C MET A 304 26.80 6.25 10.51
N PRO A 305 27.27 7.49 10.21
CA PRO A 305 27.61 7.89 8.84
C PRO A 305 28.58 6.95 8.10
N PRO A 306 29.63 6.37 8.74
CA PRO A 306 30.50 5.41 8.06
C PRO A 306 29.81 4.09 7.67
N ASP A 307 28.78 3.69 8.41
CA ASP A 307 28.04 2.44 8.19
C ASP A 307 26.84 2.61 7.27
N TYR A 308 26.50 3.86 6.93
CA TYR A 308 25.37 4.18 6.09
C TYR A 308 25.59 3.74 4.64
N ARG A 309 24.60 3.02 4.12
CA ARG A 309 24.45 2.70 2.70
C ARG A 309 23.05 3.09 2.29
N ALA A 310 22.96 3.97 1.30
CA ALA A 310 21.70 4.34 0.67
C ALA A 310 20.97 3.08 0.18
N ALA A 311 19.67 3.01 0.44
CA ALA A 311 18.84 1.95 -0.13
C ALA A 311 18.68 2.14 -1.64
N HIS A 312 18.61 3.39 -2.08
CA HIS A 312 18.42 3.77 -3.49
C HIS A 312 19.37 4.92 -3.87
N PRO A 313 20.67 4.64 -4.10
CA PRO A 313 21.65 5.68 -4.38
C PRO A 313 21.38 6.44 -5.69
N ASP A 314 20.57 5.89 -6.58
CA ASP A 314 20.19 6.42 -7.90
C ASP A 314 18.91 7.28 -7.88
N TRP A 315 18.22 7.36 -6.75
CA TRP A 315 17.02 8.19 -6.63
C TRP A 315 17.36 9.66 -6.52
N ASP A 316 16.66 10.50 -7.28
CA ASP A 316 16.73 11.93 -7.07
C ASP A 316 15.91 12.34 -5.84
N GLY A 317 15.98 13.62 -5.50
CA GLY A 317 15.23 14.18 -4.39
C GLY A 317 13.71 14.14 -4.59
N ALA A 318 13.21 14.10 -5.84
CA ALA A 318 11.79 14.02 -6.14
C ALA A 318 11.22 12.63 -5.85
N GLU A 319 11.96 11.55 -6.14
CA GLU A 319 11.59 10.19 -5.75
C GLU A 319 11.66 10.00 -4.23
N GLU A 320 12.66 10.57 -3.55
CA GLU A 320 12.76 10.55 -2.08
C GLU A 320 11.61 11.33 -1.41
N ALA A 321 11.25 12.50 -1.96
CA ALA A 321 10.07 13.25 -1.53
C ALA A 321 8.77 12.44 -1.74
N ARG A 322 8.67 11.72 -2.86
CA ARG A 322 7.55 10.81 -3.11
C ARG A 322 7.52 9.66 -2.10
N GLN A 323 8.66 9.17 -1.65
CA GLN A 323 8.73 8.16 -0.59
C GLN A 323 8.24 8.72 0.77
N ILE A 324 8.55 9.97 1.11
CA ILE A 324 7.95 10.65 2.27
C ILE A 324 6.42 10.68 2.13
N GLN A 325 5.90 11.05 0.96
CA GLN A 325 4.47 11.06 0.69
C GLN A 325 3.85 9.66 0.85
N ARG A 326 4.47 8.61 0.32
CA ARG A 326 3.99 7.22 0.45
C ARG A 326 3.87 6.77 1.91
N VAL A 327 4.80 7.17 2.77
CA VAL A 327 4.73 6.88 4.21
C VAL A 327 3.61 7.67 4.89
N GLY A 328 3.41 8.94 4.52
CA GLY A 328 2.26 9.73 4.96
C GLY A 328 0.92 9.09 4.54
N ASP A 329 0.79 8.73 3.27
CA ASP A 329 -0.38 8.03 2.71
C ASP A 329 -0.63 6.71 3.44
N TYR A 330 0.41 5.94 3.78
CA TYR A 330 0.28 4.73 4.59
C TYR A 330 -0.31 5.00 5.98
N CYS A 331 0.23 5.98 6.70
CA CYS A 331 -0.26 6.37 8.02
C CYS A 331 -1.72 6.86 7.95
N ARG A 332 -2.08 7.61 6.92
CA ARG A 332 -3.45 8.09 6.74
C ARG A 332 -4.41 6.98 6.34
N ARG A 333 -4.04 6.15 5.38
CA ARG A 333 -4.88 5.05 4.84
C ARG A 333 -5.29 4.04 5.90
N PHE A 334 -4.41 3.75 6.86
CA PHE A 334 -4.67 2.79 7.93
C PHE A 334 -5.00 3.44 9.28
N SER A 335 -5.28 4.75 9.30
CA SER A 335 -5.59 5.48 10.53
C SER A 335 -6.86 4.99 11.22
N TYR A 336 -7.77 4.31 10.51
CA TYR A 336 -8.96 3.67 11.11
C TYR A 336 -8.61 2.65 12.18
N LEU A 337 -7.38 2.10 12.18
CA LEU A 337 -6.89 1.21 13.24
C LEU A 337 -6.59 1.95 14.56
N LEU A 338 -6.68 3.28 14.57
CA LEU A 338 -6.61 4.11 15.76
C LEU A 338 -7.99 4.44 16.35
N ASP A 339 -9.06 3.91 15.75
CA ASP A 339 -10.42 4.19 16.21
C ASP A 339 -10.62 3.78 17.67
N GLY A 340 -11.29 4.65 18.44
CA GLY A 340 -11.52 4.48 19.87
C GLY A 340 -10.28 4.62 20.77
N MET A 341 -9.08 4.89 20.23
CA MET A 341 -7.89 5.14 21.06
C MET A 341 -7.92 6.56 21.64
N ASP A 342 -7.64 6.68 22.94
CA ASP A 342 -7.39 7.96 23.58
C ASP A 342 -6.00 8.49 23.19
N VAL A 343 -5.95 9.70 22.64
CA VAL A 343 -4.71 10.33 22.15
C VAL A 343 -3.71 10.61 23.28
N ASP A 344 -4.16 10.77 24.51
CA ASP A 344 -3.31 11.00 25.69
C ASP A 344 -2.88 9.71 26.39
N SER A 345 -3.37 8.57 25.91
CA SER A 345 -2.99 7.24 26.38
C SER A 345 -1.91 6.61 25.52
N LYS A 346 -1.19 5.64 26.09
CA LYS A 346 -0.18 4.85 25.40
C LYS A 346 -0.82 3.96 24.33
N ALA A 347 -0.42 4.12 23.07
CA ALA A 347 -0.86 3.26 21.98
C ALA A 347 -0.28 1.84 22.12
N PRO A 348 -1.03 0.78 21.72
CA PRO A 348 -0.54 -0.59 21.76
C PRO A 348 0.67 -0.78 20.85
N GLY A 349 1.61 -1.65 21.24
CA GLY A 349 2.85 -1.89 20.49
C GLY A 349 3.86 -0.74 20.48
N SER A 350 3.48 0.46 20.92
CA SER A 350 4.35 1.65 20.92
C SER A 350 5.25 1.72 22.16
N SER A 351 6.46 2.26 21.99
CA SER A 351 7.34 2.65 23.10
C SER A 351 7.06 4.07 23.62
N TRP A 352 6.28 4.87 22.90
CA TRP A 352 5.97 6.26 23.26
C TRP A 352 5.01 6.34 24.45
N PRO A 353 5.09 7.40 25.28
CA PRO A 353 4.23 7.54 26.45
C PRO A 353 2.76 7.77 26.09
N SER A 354 2.47 8.42 24.96
CA SER A 354 1.12 8.57 24.42
C SER A 354 1.12 8.64 22.89
N LEU A 355 -0.05 8.45 22.27
CA LEU A 355 -0.22 8.65 20.83
C LEU A 355 0.09 10.11 20.44
N ARG A 356 -0.37 11.09 21.23
CA ARG A 356 -0.06 12.51 21.04
C ARG A 356 1.44 12.76 21.06
N ALA A 357 2.17 12.18 22.02
CA ALA A 357 3.61 12.34 22.11
C ALA A 357 4.33 11.83 20.85
N LEU A 358 3.88 10.72 20.27
CA LEU A 358 4.39 10.22 18.99
C LEU A 358 4.12 11.22 17.86
N PHE A 359 2.89 11.70 17.68
CA PHE A 359 2.55 12.65 16.62
C PHE A 359 3.36 13.94 16.70
N VAL A 360 3.45 14.54 17.89
CA VAL A 360 4.26 15.75 18.13
C VAL A 360 5.74 15.48 17.86
N GLN A 361 6.25 14.31 18.25
CA GLN A 361 7.62 13.95 17.92
C GLN A 361 7.83 13.85 16.41
N MET A 362 6.90 13.27 15.65
CA MET A 362 7.04 13.14 14.20
C MET A 362 7.05 14.50 13.51
N GLU A 363 6.22 15.45 13.95
CA GLU A 363 6.27 16.85 13.50
C GLU A 363 7.67 17.46 13.69
N ILE A 364 8.19 17.41 14.93
CA ILE A 364 9.53 17.94 15.28
C ILE A 364 10.63 17.22 14.49
N HIS A 365 10.52 15.90 14.36
CA HIS A 365 11.50 15.05 13.66
C HIS A 365 11.68 15.49 12.20
N TYR A 366 10.58 15.72 11.48
CA TYR A 366 10.64 16.24 10.12
C TYR A 366 11.28 17.63 10.05
N LEU A 367 10.88 18.53 10.95
CA LEU A 367 11.41 19.91 10.97
C LEU A 367 12.92 19.95 11.23
N GLU A 368 13.40 19.18 12.20
CA GLU A 368 14.82 19.14 12.58
C GLU A 368 15.70 18.60 11.44
N HIS A 369 15.34 17.46 10.85
CA HIS A 369 16.12 16.85 9.77
C HIS A 369 16.06 17.64 8.46
N THR A 370 14.93 18.29 8.18
CA THR A 370 14.82 19.23 7.05
C THR A 370 15.68 20.46 7.27
N THR A 371 15.63 21.08 8.45
CA THR A 371 16.50 22.22 8.81
C THR A 371 17.98 21.85 8.70
N ASN A 372 18.36 20.67 9.18
CA ASN A 372 19.73 20.16 9.08
C ASN A 372 20.17 19.91 7.64
N THR A 373 19.23 19.63 6.73
CA THR A 373 19.52 19.50 5.30
C THR A 373 19.70 20.85 4.64
N VAL A 374 18.81 21.82 4.89
CA VAL A 374 18.92 23.18 4.36
C VAL A 374 20.26 23.82 4.73
N LYS A 375 20.72 23.67 5.98
CA LYS A 375 22.05 24.17 6.41
C LYS A 375 23.22 23.65 5.57
N LYS A 376 23.07 22.54 4.85
CA LYS A 376 24.13 21.98 4.00
C LYS A 376 24.30 22.75 2.69
N PHE A 377 23.27 23.45 2.23
CA PHE A 377 23.32 24.18 0.97
C PHE A 377 24.33 25.33 1.01
N ASP A 378 24.66 25.80 2.22
CA ASP A 378 25.65 26.86 2.46
C ASP A 378 27.07 26.32 2.70
N LEU A 379 27.28 24.99 2.67
CA LEU A 379 28.61 24.42 2.90
C LEU A 379 29.53 24.67 1.68
N PRO A 380 30.83 24.97 1.91
CA PRO A 380 31.77 25.25 0.81
C PRO A 380 31.92 24.11 -0.20
N ASP A 381 31.71 22.87 0.24
CA ASP A 381 31.81 21.63 -0.53
C ASP A 381 30.47 21.13 -1.09
N TRP A 382 29.37 21.88 -0.94
CA TRP A 382 28.06 21.53 -1.51
C TRP A 382 28.10 21.43 -3.06
N PRO A 383 27.48 20.41 -3.67
CA PRO A 383 27.41 20.29 -5.13
C PRO A 383 26.63 21.45 -5.80
N LYS A 384 27.26 22.15 -6.75
CA LYS A 384 26.80 23.43 -7.32
C LYS A 384 25.99 23.35 -8.63
N GLU A 385 25.48 22.18 -8.97
CA GLU A 385 24.75 21.96 -10.23
C GLU A 385 23.45 22.75 -10.36
#